data_AF-A0A0G0R6Y8-F1
#
_entry.id   AF-A0A0G0R6Y8-F1
#
_cell.length_a   1.000
_cell.length_b   1.000
_cell.length_c   1.000
_cell.angle_alpha   90.00
_cell.angle_beta   90.00
_cell.angle_gamma   90.00
#
_symmetry.space_group_name_H-M   'P 1'
#
loop_
_entity.id
_entity.type
_entity.pdbx_description
1 polymer ?
#
loop_
_entity_poly.entity_id
_entity_poly.type
_entity_poly.pdbx_seq_one_letter_code
_entity_poly.pdbx_strand_id
1 'polypeptide(L)'
;MIKKFLENLDNIITPRDVLFLGLTLILFYLLRLPSLIEPYWYGDEGIYQVIGMAMNQGRVLYGEIWDNKPPVLYIIYALFNGDLFSVRFLSLIFGGLSVVVFFMLSKKLFKNQLSIYVSTFFYSIIFATPFLEGNIANSENFMLLPIISAFYLIYSTKEKTRLLTTFAAGIMISLAFLTKIVALFDFAALFITVLALRFYDEISFSKRKLKKTIRKIVFGFEQEAVLLIAFLSPVLLTAFYFLLMGVFPDFYRAVFSQNVGYVGHGNYLFFPMGFLYLKVLLLLFSILIILKYRKIFGAPGVLILTWLSFSIFNAMFSQRPYTHYLLVLLPSFSLFLGYILENKKLLAFTLPLAVILISVISLNFKFYSKIIPYYSNYLNFMMDKKSLEKYQSFFDRITPRDYEISRFIQAKTRDHEGIFLWSDSGQIYALSNKLPPGRYIVSYHITFYKEAINETKKALDRVRPKYIIQTKEGREVANFLDNYELRYKIGNVRIYERQS
;
A
#
# COMPACT_ATOMS: atom_id res chain seq x y z
N MET A 1 -26.11 16.35 -20.37
CA MET A 1 -25.20 16.34 -19.21
C MET A 1 -23.77 15.92 -19.59
N ILE A 2 -23.60 14.80 -20.29
CA ILE A 2 -22.29 14.32 -20.79
C ILE A 2 -21.62 15.32 -21.76
N LYS A 3 -22.37 15.89 -22.70
CA LYS A 3 -21.83 16.89 -23.65
C LYS A 3 -21.27 18.16 -22.96
N LYS A 4 -21.96 18.65 -21.93
CA LYS A 4 -21.55 19.82 -21.13
C LYS A 4 -20.39 19.50 -20.16
N PHE A 5 -20.21 18.22 -19.82
CA PHE A 5 -19.07 17.71 -19.06
C PHE A 5 -17.83 17.58 -19.98
N LEU A 6 -18.02 17.07 -21.20
CA LEU A 6 -16.98 17.01 -22.24
C LEU A 6 -16.54 18.42 -22.68
N GLU A 7 -17.47 19.36 -22.92
CA GLU A 7 -17.16 20.76 -23.25
C GLU A 7 -16.40 21.50 -22.11
N ASN A 8 -16.58 21.10 -20.85
CA ASN A 8 -15.80 21.64 -19.73
C ASN A 8 -14.40 21.02 -19.63
N LEU A 9 -14.22 19.78 -20.11
CA LEU A 9 -12.90 19.14 -20.21
C LEU A 9 -12.10 19.73 -21.38
N ASP A 10 -12.74 20.01 -22.51
CA ASP A 10 -12.12 20.60 -23.71
C ASP A 10 -11.53 22.00 -23.46
N ASN A 11 -12.08 22.76 -22.50
CA ASN A 11 -11.54 24.06 -22.12
C ASN A 11 -10.33 23.99 -21.16
N ILE A 12 -10.00 22.80 -20.62
CA ILE A 12 -8.95 22.61 -19.60
C ILE A 12 -7.82 21.71 -20.13
N ILE A 13 -8.15 20.77 -21.02
CA ILE A 13 -7.25 19.77 -21.58
C ILE A 13 -7.02 20.12 -23.05
N THR A 14 -5.78 20.46 -23.38
CA THR A 14 -5.38 20.74 -24.77
C THR A 14 -5.12 19.45 -25.55
N PRO A 15 -5.11 19.47 -26.90
CA PRO A 15 -4.70 18.30 -27.69
C PRO A 15 -3.30 17.78 -27.33
N ARG A 16 -2.39 18.68 -26.92
CA ARG A 16 -1.06 18.32 -26.42
C ARG A 16 -1.12 17.57 -25.09
N ASP A 17 -2.04 17.95 -24.20
CA ASP A 17 -2.28 17.25 -22.94
C ASP A 17 -2.79 15.83 -23.19
N VAL A 18 -3.74 15.65 -24.12
CA VAL A 18 -4.27 14.34 -24.51
C VAL A 18 -3.16 13.46 -25.08
N LEU A 19 -2.35 13.99 -26.01
CA LEU A 19 -1.24 13.25 -26.60
C LEU A 19 -0.21 12.84 -25.53
N PHE A 20 0.21 13.78 -24.67
CA PHE A 20 1.15 13.50 -23.59
C PHE A 20 0.63 12.42 -22.63
N LEU A 21 -0.61 12.56 -22.16
CA LEU A 21 -1.20 11.60 -21.23
C LEU A 21 -1.39 10.23 -21.89
N GLY A 22 -1.84 10.20 -23.15
CA GLY A 22 -1.98 8.97 -23.93
C GLY A 22 -0.66 8.22 -24.07
N LEU A 23 0.41 8.91 -24.48
CA LEU A 23 1.75 8.31 -24.58
C LEU A 23 2.28 7.84 -23.22
N THR A 24 2.06 8.63 -22.17
CA THR A 24 2.47 8.28 -20.80
C THR A 24 1.76 7.03 -20.31
N LEU A 25 0.45 6.90 -20.56
CA LEU A 25 -0.34 5.71 -20.21
C LEU A 25 0.05 4.48 -21.03
N ILE A 26 0.28 4.63 -22.33
CA ILE A 26 0.78 3.53 -23.17
C ILE A 26 2.09 3.00 -22.59
N LEU A 27 3.03 3.90 -22.27
CA LEU A 27 4.30 3.52 -21.68
C LEU A 27 4.13 2.88 -20.29
N PHE A 28 3.24 3.42 -19.45
CA PHE A 28 2.90 2.84 -18.15
C PHE A 28 2.44 1.38 -18.29
N TYR A 29 1.47 1.13 -19.18
CA TYR A 29 0.93 -0.21 -19.39
C TYR A 29 1.96 -1.15 -20.02
N LEU A 30 2.79 -0.70 -20.95
CA LEU A 30 3.88 -1.49 -21.52
C LEU A 30 4.90 -1.92 -20.46
N LEU A 31 5.27 -1.02 -19.55
CA LEU A 31 6.20 -1.31 -18.45
C LEU A 31 5.59 -2.21 -17.38
N ARG A 32 4.27 -2.15 -17.18
CA ARG A 32 3.56 -3.02 -16.22
C ARG A 32 3.16 -4.38 -16.80
N LEU A 33 3.07 -4.53 -18.12
CA LEU A 33 2.58 -5.76 -18.76
C LEU A 33 3.26 -7.05 -18.24
N PRO A 34 4.59 -7.09 -18.02
CA PRO A 34 5.23 -8.28 -17.48
C PRO A 34 4.70 -8.72 -16.11
N SER A 35 4.14 -7.80 -15.32
CA SER A 35 3.67 -8.10 -13.96
C SER A 35 2.51 -9.09 -13.95
N LEU A 36 1.68 -9.11 -15.00
CA LEU A 36 0.51 -9.98 -15.09
C LEU A 36 0.88 -11.47 -15.11
N ILE A 37 2.06 -11.82 -15.62
CA ILE A 37 2.52 -13.21 -15.76
C ILE A 37 3.72 -13.56 -14.88
N GLU A 38 4.06 -12.71 -13.91
CA GLU A 38 5.05 -13.08 -12.90
C GLU A 38 4.59 -14.34 -12.17
N PRO A 39 5.52 -15.22 -11.78
CA PRO A 39 5.15 -16.42 -11.03
C PRO A 39 4.64 -16.06 -9.63
N TYR A 40 4.21 -17.07 -8.89
CA TYR A 40 3.69 -16.92 -7.53
C TYR A 40 4.89 -16.89 -6.57
N TRP A 41 5.61 -15.76 -6.55
CA TRP A 41 6.90 -15.63 -5.88
C TRP A 41 6.89 -14.63 -4.71
N TYR A 42 6.01 -13.63 -4.76
CA TYR A 42 5.96 -12.58 -3.75
C TYR A 42 5.13 -13.03 -2.55
N GLY A 43 5.78 -13.22 -1.39
CA GLY A 43 5.17 -13.88 -0.22
C GLY A 43 3.88 -13.21 0.29
N ASP A 44 3.82 -11.88 0.30
CA ASP A 44 2.62 -11.11 0.67
C ASP A 44 1.44 -11.42 -0.26
N GLU A 45 1.65 -11.44 -1.59
CA GLU A 45 0.60 -11.81 -2.55
C GLU A 45 0.12 -13.24 -2.27
N GLY A 46 1.01 -14.16 -1.93
CA GLY A 46 0.67 -15.52 -1.52
C GLY A 46 -0.29 -15.56 -0.33
N ILE A 47 -0.05 -14.73 0.69
CA ILE A 47 -0.94 -14.61 1.86
C ILE A 47 -2.30 -14.04 1.46
N TYR A 48 -2.33 -12.98 0.66
CA TYR A 48 -3.58 -12.33 0.26
C TYR A 48 -4.48 -13.25 -0.56
N GLN A 49 -3.89 -14.06 -1.44
CA GLN A 49 -4.61 -15.07 -2.22
C GLN A 49 -5.32 -16.07 -1.31
N VAL A 50 -4.57 -16.64 -0.36
CA VAL A 50 -5.12 -17.62 0.59
C VAL A 50 -6.25 -17.00 1.44
N ILE A 51 -6.11 -15.74 1.83
CA ILE A 51 -7.17 -15.03 2.57
C ILE A 51 -8.40 -14.83 1.68
N GLY A 52 -8.22 -14.37 0.43
CA GLY A 52 -9.32 -14.20 -0.52
C GLY A 52 -10.09 -15.51 -0.75
N MET A 53 -9.37 -16.61 -0.94
CA MET A 53 -9.95 -17.96 -1.05
C MET A 53 -10.69 -18.37 0.22
N ALA A 54 -10.09 -18.14 1.39
CA ALA A 54 -10.68 -18.48 2.69
C ALA A 54 -11.99 -17.70 2.94
N MET A 55 -12.01 -16.41 2.65
CA MET A 55 -13.19 -15.56 2.79
C MET A 55 -14.34 -16.03 1.90
N ASN A 56 -14.06 -16.43 0.66
CA ASN A 56 -15.08 -17.00 -0.23
C ASN A 56 -15.58 -18.38 0.20
N GLN A 57 -14.80 -19.11 1.01
CA GLN A 57 -15.22 -20.34 1.67
C GLN A 57 -15.91 -20.09 3.02
N GLY A 58 -16.29 -18.84 3.31
CA GLY A 58 -17.05 -18.47 4.50
C GLY A 58 -16.20 -18.23 5.76
N ARG A 59 -14.87 -18.27 5.67
CA ARG A 59 -14.02 -17.99 6.84
C ARG A 59 -14.05 -16.51 7.20
N VAL A 60 -14.25 -16.23 8.48
CA VAL A 60 -14.25 -14.87 9.02
C VAL A 60 -12.82 -14.36 9.16
N LEU A 61 -12.51 -13.23 8.51
CA LEU A 61 -11.21 -12.58 8.58
C LEU A 61 -10.81 -12.23 10.03
N TYR A 62 -9.52 -12.37 10.33
CA TYR A 62 -8.83 -12.25 11.63
C TYR A 62 -9.15 -13.34 12.66
N GLY A 63 -10.42 -13.76 12.74
CA GLY A 63 -10.85 -14.85 13.63
C GLY A 63 -10.48 -16.23 13.13
N GLU A 64 -10.70 -16.50 11.84
CA GLU A 64 -10.56 -17.84 11.24
C GLU A 64 -9.53 -17.90 10.10
N ILE A 65 -9.08 -16.73 9.62
CA ILE A 65 -7.94 -16.57 8.71
C ILE A 65 -7.24 -15.25 9.00
N TRP A 66 -5.91 -15.24 9.10
CA TRP A 66 -5.17 -14.15 9.75
C TRP A 66 -4.06 -13.55 8.87
N ASP A 67 -4.01 -12.21 8.85
CA ASP A 67 -2.87 -11.35 8.48
C ASP A 67 -3.05 -9.96 9.15
N ASN A 68 -2.05 -9.09 9.06
CA ASN A 68 -1.96 -7.85 9.85
C ASN A 68 -2.40 -6.56 9.13
N LYS A 69 -3.06 -6.66 7.96
CA LYS A 69 -3.51 -5.50 7.19
C LYS A 69 -5.00 -5.23 7.41
N PRO A 70 -5.45 -4.00 7.18
CA PRO A 70 -6.87 -3.67 7.09
C PRO A 70 -7.63 -4.45 5.99
N PRO A 71 -8.98 -4.53 6.06
CA PRO A 71 -9.74 -5.54 5.33
C PRO A 71 -9.91 -5.28 3.82
N VAL A 72 -9.80 -4.03 3.32
CA VAL A 72 -10.11 -3.73 1.91
C VAL A 72 -9.20 -4.47 0.95
N LEU A 73 -7.92 -4.67 1.30
CA LEU A 73 -7.00 -5.45 0.47
C LEU A 73 -7.51 -6.88 0.30
N TYR A 74 -7.94 -7.54 1.37
CA TYR A 74 -8.41 -8.91 1.27
C TYR A 74 -9.76 -9.02 0.59
N ILE A 75 -10.63 -8.02 0.72
CA ILE A 75 -11.87 -7.93 -0.06
C ILE A 75 -11.53 -7.90 -1.55
N ILE A 76 -10.52 -7.12 -1.98
CA ILE A 76 -10.07 -7.10 -3.38
C ILE A 76 -9.64 -8.50 -3.84
N TYR A 77 -8.87 -9.24 -3.03
CA TYR A 77 -8.48 -10.61 -3.37
C TYR A 77 -9.66 -11.59 -3.36
N ALA A 78 -10.62 -11.42 -2.44
CA ALA A 78 -11.83 -12.24 -2.37
C ALA A 78 -12.74 -12.04 -3.60
N LEU A 79 -12.85 -10.82 -4.14
CA LEU A 79 -13.63 -10.54 -5.37
C LEU A 79 -13.20 -11.41 -6.56
N PHE A 80 -11.95 -11.88 -6.59
CA PHE A 80 -11.41 -12.75 -7.64
C PHE A 80 -11.05 -14.15 -7.14
N ASN A 81 -11.57 -14.55 -5.98
CA ASN A 81 -11.27 -15.85 -5.38
C ASN A 81 -9.77 -16.16 -5.22
N GLY A 82 -8.97 -15.13 -4.92
CA GLY A 82 -7.53 -15.23 -4.84
C GLY A 82 -6.82 -15.42 -6.19
N ASP A 83 -7.49 -15.23 -7.33
CA ASP A 83 -6.82 -15.30 -8.64
C ASP A 83 -5.83 -14.13 -8.81
N LEU A 84 -4.55 -14.47 -8.82
CA LEU A 84 -3.48 -13.47 -8.82
C LEU A 84 -3.42 -12.67 -10.11
N PHE A 85 -3.73 -13.30 -11.25
CA PHE A 85 -3.76 -12.61 -12.54
C PHE A 85 -4.80 -11.48 -12.52
N SER A 86 -6.04 -11.78 -12.11
CA SER A 86 -7.13 -10.81 -12.06
C SER A 86 -6.85 -9.69 -11.07
N VAL A 87 -6.26 -9.99 -9.90
CA VAL A 87 -5.89 -8.97 -8.92
C VAL A 87 -4.77 -8.07 -9.44
N ARG A 88 -3.75 -8.62 -10.12
CA ARG A 88 -2.70 -7.82 -10.76
C ARG A 88 -3.23 -7.00 -11.94
N PHE A 89 -4.19 -7.53 -12.69
CA PHE A 89 -4.90 -6.78 -13.72
C PHE A 89 -5.72 -5.63 -13.13
N LEU A 90 -6.39 -5.83 -12.00
CA LEU A 90 -7.05 -4.74 -11.30
C LEU A 90 -6.03 -3.70 -10.79
N SER A 91 -4.88 -4.13 -10.26
CA SER A 91 -3.80 -3.22 -9.86
C SER A 91 -3.27 -2.41 -11.05
N LEU A 92 -3.22 -2.99 -12.25
CA LEU A 92 -2.85 -2.31 -13.50
C LEU A 92 -3.84 -1.18 -13.82
N ILE A 93 -5.14 -1.47 -13.73
CA ILE A 93 -6.22 -0.49 -13.97
C ILE A 93 -6.15 0.62 -12.92
N PHE A 94 -6.03 0.27 -11.63
CA PHE A 94 -5.91 1.23 -10.54
C PHE A 94 -4.72 2.15 -10.74
N GLY A 95 -3.58 1.62 -11.21
CA GLY A 95 -2.41 2.43 -11.48
C GLY A 95 -2.54 3.33 -12.70
N GLY A 96 -3.18 2.88 -13.78
CA GLY A 96 -3.50 3.75 -14.91
C GLY A 96 -4.43 4.90 -14.53
N LEU A 97 -5.47 4.59 -13.75
CA LEU A 97 -6.37 5.62 -13.21
C LEU A 97 -5.66 6.58 -12.26
N SER A 98 -4.72 6.10 -11.43
CA SER A 98 -3.97 6.98 -10.54
C SER A 98 -3.08 7.95 -11.31
N VAL A 99 -2.49 7.54 -12.44
CA VAL A 99 -1.74 8.44 -13.36
C VAL A 99 -2.66 9.52 -13.93
N VAL A 100 -3.88 9.16 -14.35
CA VAL A 100 -4.86 10.14 -14.86
C VAL A 100 -5.24 11.15 -13.78
N VAL A 101 -5.60 10.69 -12.59
CA VAL A 101 -6.00 11.60 -11.49
C VAL A 101 -4.80 12.44 -11.03
N PHE A 102 -3.59 11.87 -11.01
CA PHE A 102 -2.36 12.61 -10.72
C PHE A 102 -2.13 13.73 -11.73
N PHE A 103 -2.25 13.45 -13.03
CA PHE A 103 -2.15 14.47 -14.08
C PHE A 103 -3.16 15.61 -13.86
N MET A 104 -4.40 15.27 -13.52
CA MET A 104 -5.46 16.24 -13.26
C MET A 104 -5.17 17.09 -12.01
N LEU A 105 -4.60 16.50 -10.96
CA LEU A 105 -4.13 17.23 -9.78
C LEU A 105 -2.97 18.17 -10.14
N SER A 106 -1.98 17.70 -10.90
CA SER A 106 -0.86 18.53 -11.37
C SER A 106 -1.33 19.72 -12.20
N LYS A 107 -2.30 19.53 -13.12
CA LYS A 107 -2.92 20.61 -13.91
C LYS A 107 -3.62 21.66 -13.05
N LYS A 108 -4.09 21.30 -11.85
CA LYS A 108 -4.71 22.24 -10.92
C LYS A 108 -3.68 22.99 -10.10
N LEU A 109 -2.56 22.34 -9.77
CA LEU A 109 -1.50 22.91 -8.93
C LEU A 109 -0.55 23.83 -9.70
N PHE A 110 -0.28 23.52 -10.97
CA PHE A 110 0.76 24.19 -11.77
C PHE A 110 0.18 24.94 -12.96
N LYS A 111 0.82 26.05 -13.32
CA LYS A 111 0.54 26.81 -14.54
C LYS A 111 1.51 26.43 -15.66
N ASN A 112 2.75 26.06 -15.32
CA ASN A 112 3.76 25.68 -16.29
C ASN A 112 3.51 24.26 -16.79
N GLN A 113 3.39 24.11 -18.11
CA GLN A 113 3.20 22.82 -18.77
C GLN A 113 4.34 21.84 -18.48
N LEU A 114 5.59 22.34 -18.37
CA LEU A 114 6.74 21.51 -18.06
C LEU A 114 6.64 20.94 -16.64
N SER A 115 6.18 21.72 -15.66
CA SER A 115 5.95 21.25 -14.28
C SER A 115 4.92 20.12 -14.23
N ILE A 116 3.84 20.25 -15.01
CA ILE A 116 2.78 19.24 -15.12
C ILE A 116 3.33 17.95 -15.74
N TYR A 117 4.03 18.06 -16.87
CA TYR A 117 4.55 16.91 -17.60
C TYR A 117 5.67 16.19 -16.86
N VAL A 118 6.64 16.91 -16.29
CA VAL A 118 7.75 16.31 -15.54
C VAL A 118 7.24 15.58 -14.30
N SER A 119 6.35 16.21 -13.52
CA SER A 119 5.77 15.55 -12.33
C SER A 119 4.98 14.30 -12.70
N THR A 120 4.11 14.39 -13.73
CA THR A 120 3.26 13.26 -14.15
C THR A 120 4.08 12.12 -14.75
N PHE A 121 5.05 12.44 -15.61
CA PHE A 121 5.92 11.44 -16.22
C PHE A 121 6.77 10.74 -15.17
N PHE A 122 7.37 11.48 -14.23
CA PHE A 122 8.14 10.89 -13.13
C PHE A 122 7.27 9.97 -12.27
N TYR A 123 6.08 10.42 -11.84
CA TYR A 123 5.12 9.59 -11.11
C TYR A 123 4.82 8.29 -11.86
N SER A 124 4.46 8.41 -13.14
CA SER A 124 4.06 7.30 -14.00
C SER A 124 5.19 6.27 -14.17
N ILE A 125 6.40 6.71 -14.55
CA ILE A 125 7.51 5.79 -14.83
C ILE A 125 7.96 5.06 -13.56
N ILE A 126 8.14 5.79 -12.45
CA ILE A 126 8.58 5.17 -11.21
C ILE A 126 7.52 4.18 -10.70
N PHE A 127 6.24 4.51 -10.85
CA PHE A 127 5.16 3.60 -10.44
C PHE A 127 4.93 2.41 -11.37
N ALA A 128 5.25 2.56 -12.67
CA ALA A 128 5.11 1.49 -13.64
C ALA A 128 6.17 0.40 -13.46
N THR A 129 7.37 0.78 -13.03
CA THR A 129 8.53 -0.13 -12.97
C THR A 129 8.62 -0.90 -11.65
N PRO A 130 9.38 -2.01 -11.61
CA PRO A 130 9.71 -2.70 -10.37
C PRO A 130 10.60 -1.92 -9.40
N PHE A 131 11.08 -0.72 -9.77
CA PHE A 131 12.03 0.05 -8.98
C PHE A 131 11.59 0.25 -7.52
N LEU A 132 10.30 0.57 -7.32
CA LEU A 132 9.65 0.68 -6.01
C LEU A 132 8.60 -0.42 -5.77
N GLU A 133 8.71 -1.56 -6.46
CA GLU A 133 7.72 -2.65 -6.39
C GLU A 133 6.32 -2.22 -6.85
N GLY A 134 6.26 -1.33 -7.84
CA GLY A 134 5.00 -0.98 -8.50
C GLY A 134 4.32 -2.24 -9.07
N ASN A 135 5.07 -3.10 -9.75
CA ASN A 135 4.56 -4.32 -10.37
C ASN A 135 3.76 -5.28 -9.45
N ILE A 136 3.91 -5.21 -8.13
CA ILE A 136 3.29 -6.12 -7.17
C ILE A 136 1.88 -5.64 -6.80
N ALA A 137 0.88 -6.54 -6.76
CA ALA A 137 -0.47 -6.19 -6.30
C ALA A 137 -0.56 -6.12 -4.76
N ASN A 138 0.23 -5.23 -4.16
CA ASN A 138 0.32 -5.00 -2.72
C ASN A 138 -0.54 -3.81 -2.27
N SER A 139 -0.75 -3.66 -0.96
CA SER A 139 -1.56 -2.59 -0.35
C SER A 139 -1.21 -1.18 -0.84
N GLU A 140 0.07 -0.88 -0.97
CA GLU A 140 0.58 0.43 -1.38
C GLU A 140 0.13 0.79 -2.79
N ASN A 141 0.07 -0.18 -3.69
CA ASN A 141 -0.36 0.03 -5.07
C ASN A 141 -1.84 0.41 -5.13
N PHE A 142 -2.69 -0.28 -4.37
CA PHE A 142 -4.13 -0.01 -4.35
C PHE A 142 -4.50 1.30 -3.65
N MET A 143 -3.74 1.74 -2.65
CA MET A 143 -4.08 2.95 -1.90
C MET A 143 -3.69 4.26 -2.62
N LEU A 144 -2.81 4.25 -3.63
CA LEU A 144 -2.40 5.49 -4.31
C LEU A 144 -3.57 6.20 -5.02
N LEU A 145 -4.39 5.46 -5.76
CA LEU A 145 -5.54 6.04 -6.47
C LEU A 145 -6.50 6.79 -5.53
N PRO A 146 -7.03 6.18 -4.44
CA PRO A 146 -7.91 6.89 -3.51
C PRO A 146 -7.22 8.06 -2.81
N ILE A 147 -5.93 7.94 -2.44
CA ILE A 147 -5.19 9.06 -1.83
C ILE A 147 -5.13 10.25 -2.81
N ILE A 148 -4.62 10.04 -4.03
CA ILE A 148 -4.46 11.11 -5.03
C ILE A 148 -5.83 11.71 -5.39
N SER A 149 -6.87 10.88 -5.45
CA SER A 149 -8.25 11.32 -5.66
C SER A 149 -8.75 12.24 -4.55
N ALA A 150 -8.44 11.94 -3.28
CA ALA A 150 -8.81 12.81 -2.16
C ALA A 150 -8.14 14.19 -2.26
N PHE A 151 -6.84 14.24 -2.57
CA PHE A 151 -6.12 15.50 -2.80
C PHE A 151 -6.66 16.27 -4.01
N TYR A 152 -6.95 15.58 -5.13
CA TYR A 152 -7.57 16.17 -6.31
C TYR A 152 -8.94 16.78 -6.00
N LEU A 153 -9.80 16.06 -5.29
CA LEU A 153 -11.14 16.52 -4.92
C LEU A 153 -11.06 17.78 -4.05
N ILE A 154 -10.26 17.78 -2.98
CA ILE A 154 -10.10 18.93 -2.10
C ILE A 154 -9.58 20.15 -2.87
N TYR A 155 -8.57 19.98 -3.71
CA TYR A 155 -7.95 21.11 -4.41
C TYR A 155 -8.77 21.62 -5.61
N SER A 156 -9.57 20.76 -6.25
CA SER A 156 -10.39 21.10 -7.42
C SER A 156 -11.80 21.60 -7.07
N THR A 157 -12.12 21.67 -5.79
CA THR A 157 -13.46 21.96 -5.28
C THR A 157 -13.95 23.37 -5.67
N LYS A 158 -15.22 23.47 -6.07
CA LYS A 158 -15.95 24.74 -6.22
C LYS A 158 -16.77 25.02 -4.97
N GLU A 159 -16.96 26.30 -4.59
CA GLU A 159 -17.67 26.69 -3.36
C GLU A 159 -19.06 26.02 -3.22
N LYS A 160 -19.85 25.96 -4.31
CA LYS A 160 -21.21 25.35 -4.28
C LYS A 160 -21.21 23.87 -3.93
N THR A 161 -20.17 23.11 -4.28
CA THR A 161 -20.12 21.65 -4.09
C THR A 161 -19.14 21.25 -2.99
N ARG A 162 -18.66 22.21 -2.19
CA ARG A 162 -17.50 22.05 -1.32
C ARG A 162 -17.63 20.96 -0.27
N LEU A 163 -18.78 20.88 0.40
CA LEU A 163 -19.00 19.86 1.42
C LEU A 163 -19.15 18.47 0.78
N LEU A 164 -19.81 18.37 -0.38
CA LEU A 164 -19.97 17.10 -1.09
C LEU A 164 -18.63 16.53 -1.59
N THR A 165 -17.80 17.36 -2.21
CA THR A 165 -16.46 16.93 -2.68
C THR A 165 -15.53 16.61 -1.52
N THR A 166 -15.66 17.33 -0.39
CA THR A 166 -14.92 17.04 0.84
C THR A 166 -15.36 15.72 1.47
N PHE A 167 -16.67 15.45 1.50
CA PHE A 167 -17.20 14.17 1.95
C PHE A 167 -16.64 13.03 1.10
N ALA A 168 -16.69 13.16 -0.23
CA ALA A 168 -16.11 12.19 -1.15
C ALA A 168 -14.59 11.99 -0.92
N ALA A 169 -13.84 13.08 -0.67
CA ALA A 169 -12.41 12.99 -0.35
C ALA A 169 -12.15 12.22 0.96
N GLY A 170 -12.98 12.44 1.99
CA GLY A 170 -12.91 11.70 3.25
C GLY A 170 -13.19 10.21 3.09
N ILE A 171 -14.18 9.84 2.26
CA ILE A 171 -14.46 8.44 1.92
C ILE A 171 -13.28 7.82 1.17
N MET A 172 -12.72 8.51 0.17
CA MET A 172 -11.57 8.00 -0.60
C MET A 172 -10.38 7.71 0.30
N ILE A 173 -9.99 8.66 1.16
CA ILE A 173 -8.84 8.46 2.05
C ILE A 173 -9.13 7.48 3.20
N SER A 174 -10.40 7.28 3.56
CA SER A 174 -10.83 6.18 4.44
C SER A 174 -10.60 4.81 3.79
N LEU A 175 -10.95 4.65 2.51
CA LEU A 175 -10.70 3.42 1.76
C LEU A 175 -9.19 3.13 1.65
N ALA A 176 -8.37 4.16 1.45
CA ALA A 176 -6.92 4.03 1.50
C ALA A 176 -6.43 3.55 2.88
N PHE A 177 -6.95 4.13 3.97
CA PHE A 177 -6.64 3.71 5.35
C PHE A 177 -7.08 2.28 5.64
N LEU A 178 -8.27 1.89 5.16
CA LEU A 178 -8.79 0.52 5.26
C LEU A 178 -8.15 -0.46 4.28
N THR A 179 -7.22 0.01 3.44
CA THR A 179 -6.29 -0.82 2.66
C THR A 179 -4.95 -0.94 3.41
N LYS A 180 -4.45 0.15 3.99
CA LYS A 180 -3.27 0.17 4.86
C LYS A 180 -3.33 1.34 5.84
N ILE A 181 -3.12 1.05 7.13
CA ILE A 181 -3.23 2.03 8.22
C ILE A 181 -2.32 3.27 8.05
N VAL A 182 -1.22 3.15 7.31
CA VAL A 182 -0.27 4.24 7.11
C VAL A 182 -0.83 5.38 6.25
N ALA A 183 -1.92 5.16 5.51
CA ALA A 183 -2.63 6.25 4.83
C ALA A 183 -3.25 7.27 5.82
N LEU A 184 -3.22 6.98 7.14
CA LEU A 184 -3.48 7.98 8.18
C LEU A 184 -2.59 9.22 8.05
N PHE A 185 -1.33 9.05 7.62
CA PHE A 185 -0.42 10.17 7.43
C PHE A 185 -0.81 11.04 6.23
N ASP A 186 -1.34 10.43 5.17
CA ASP A 186 -1.93 11.15 4.04
C ASP A 186 -3.21 11.89 4.44
N PHE A 187 -4.05 11.27 5.29
CA PHE A 187 -5.22 11.94 5.88
C PHE A 187 -4.81 13.15 6.71
N ALA A 188 -3.81 13.00 7.58
CA ALA A 188 -3.29 14.09 8.39
C ALA A 188 -2.73 15.22 7.50
N ALA A 189 -1.99 14.90 6.44
CA ALA A 189 -1.52 15.89 5.47
C ALA A 189 -2.66 16.65 4.79
N LEU A 190 -3.70 15.93 4.34
CA LEU A 190 -4.87 16.52 3.71
C LEU A 190 -5.64 17.43 4.68
N PHE A 191 -5.87 16.95 5.91
CA PHE A 191 -6.56 17.69 6.97
C PHE A 191 -5.80 18.98 7.35
N ILE A 192 -4.49 18.89 7.56
CA ILE A 192 -3.64 20.05 7.84
C ILE A 192 -3.61 21.02 6.65
N THR A 193 -3.65 20.51 5.42
CA THR A 193 -3.73 21.36 4.21
C THR A 193 -5.04 22.14 4.18
N VAL A 194 -6.19 21.50 4.45
CA VAL A 194 -7.50 22.18 4.52
C VAL A 194 -7.48 23.29 5.58
N LEU A 195 -6.95 23.00 6.77
CA LEU A 195 -6.78 23.99 7.84
C LEU A 195 -5.85 25.14 7.41
N ALA A 196 -4.70 24.83 6.82
CA ALA A 196 -3.72 25.81 6.37
C ALA A 196 -4.29 26.76 5.31
N LEU A 197 -5.05 26.22 4.36
CA LEU A 197 -5.69 26.99 3.29
C LEU A 197 -6.84 27.86 3.81
N ARG A 198 -7.59 27.42 4.81
CA ARG A 198 -8.62 28.24 5.46
C ARG A 198 -8.06 29.51 6.09
N PHE A 199 -6.90 29.41 6.74
CA PHE A 199 -6.23 30.53 7.40
C PHE A 199 -5.15 31.19 6.53
N TYR A 200 -5.15 30.92 5.22
CA TYR A 200 -4.08 31.34 4.32
C TYR A 200 -3.80 32.85 4.37
N ASP A 201 -4.83 33.71 4.28
CA ASP A 201 -4.72 35.18 4.29
C ASP A 201 -4.69 35.83 5.69
N GLU A 202 -4.99 35.06 6.73
CA GLU A 202 -5.45 35.63 8.00
C GLU A 202 -4.55 35.36 9.22
N ILE A 203 -3.52 34.50 9.13
CA ILE A 203 -2.48 34.44 10.18
C ILE A 203 -1.61 35.71 10.08
N SER A 204 -2.09 36.76 10.74
CA SER A 204 -1.51 38.08 10.89
C SER A 204 -1.81 38.50 12.34
N PHE A 205 -0.77 38.74 13.14
CA PHE A 205 -0.87 39.13 14.56
C PHE A 205 -1.31 40.59 14.75
N SER A 206 -2.29 41.07 13.96
CA SER A 206 -2.82 42.43 14.05
C SER A 206 -4.18 42.47 14.76
N LYS A 207 -4.33 43.35 15.76
CA LYS A 207 -5.53 43.49 16.62
C LYS A 207 -6.84 43.68 15.85
N ARG A 208 -6.82 44.28 14.64
CA ARG A 208 -8.02 44.53 13.82
C ARG A 208 -8.59 43.29 13.10
N LYS A 209 -7.80 42.23 12.90
CA LYS A 209 -8.27 40.97 12.29
C LYS A 209 -8.84 39.98 13.31
N LEU A 210 -8.64 40.24 14.60
CA LEU A 210 -8.95 39.32 15.70
C LEU A 210 -10.43 38.89 15.73
N LYS A 211 -11.40 39.78 15.49
CA LYS A 211 -12.83 39.44 15.52
C LYS A 211 -13.27 38.53 14.36
N LYS A 212 -12.68 38.71 13.17
CA LYS A 212 -12.92 37.87 11.97
C LYS A 212 -12.26 36.51 12.13
N THR A 213 -11.03 36.50 12.67
CA THR A 213 -10.29 35.30 13.04
C THR A 213 -11.02 34.51 14.13
N ILE A 214 -11.52 35.15 15.20
CA ILE A 214 -12.33 34.52 16.25
C ILE A 214 -13.62 33.94 15.66
N ARG A 215 -14.36 34.66 14.82
CA ARG A 215 -15.58 34.13 14.19
C ARG A 215 -15.29 32.92 13.30
N LYS A 216 -14.18 32.91 12.57
CA LYS A 216 -13.69 31.73 11.83
C LYS A 216 -13.06 30.66 12.71
N ILE A 217 -12.71 30.92 13.97
CA ILE A 217 -12.22 29.89 14.91
C ILE A 217 -13.41 29.26 15.66
N VAL A 218 -14.50 30.01 15.82
CA VAL A 218 -15.72 29.54 16.51
C VAL A 218 -16.71 28.90 15.52
N PHE A 219 -16.77 29.39 14.27
CA PHE A 219 -17.64 28.90 13.19
C PHE A 219 -16.81 28.64 11.91
N GLY A 220 -17.27 27.79 10.98
CA GLY A 220 -16.57 27.55 9.71
C GLY A 220 -15.78 26.23 9.61
N PHE A 221 -15.90 25.33 10.60
CA PHE A 221 -15.24 24.02 10.62
C PHE A 221 -16.03 22.94 9.86
N GLU A 222 -17.01 23.33 9.05
CA GLU A 222 -17.89 22.38 8.38
C GLU A 222 -17.08 21.50 7.41
N GLN A 223 -16.09 22.06 6.72
CA GLN A 223 -15.26 21.28 5.82
C GLN A 223 -14.40 20.25 6.57
N GLU A 224 -13.71 20.67 7.63
CA GLU A 224 -12.87 19.78 8.44
C GLU A 224 -13.70 18.72 9.17
N ALA A 225 -14.86 19.09 9.70
CA ALA A 225 -15.80 18.17 10.33
C ALA A 225 -16.35 17.16 9.31
N VAL A 226 -16.77 17.61 8.13
CA VAL A 226 -17.23 16.72 7.05
C VAL A 226 -16.11 15.77 6.61
N LEU A 227 -14.88 16.27 6.45
CA LEU A 227 -13.73 15.44 6.10
C LEU A 227 -13.46 14.36 7.16
N LEU A 228 -13.50 14.73 8.45
CA LEU A 228 -13.28 13.82 9.57
C LEU A 228 -14.41 12.79 9.69
N ILE A 229 -15.67 13.22 9.62
CA ILE A 229 -16.84 12.33 9.69
C ILE A 229 -16.82 11.34 8.53
N ALA A 230 -16.54 11.81 7.31
CA ALA A 230 -16.45 10.96 6.14
C ALA A 230 -15.26 10.00 6.21
N PHE A 231 -14.13 10.41 6.82
CA PHE A 231 -13.01 9.51 7.05
C PHE A 231 -13.35 8.42 8.08
N LEU A 232 -13.97 8.80 9.20
CA LEU A 232 -14.28 7.88 10.29
C LEU A 232 -15.44 6.93 9.96
N SER A 233 -16.40 7.32 9.12
CA SER A 233 -17.61 6.51 8.92
C SER A 233 -17.33 5.10 8.37
N PRO A 234 -16.51 4.87 7.33
CA PRO A 234 -16.20 3.51 6.88
C PRO A 234 -15.37 2.72 7.90
N VAL A 235 -14.50 3.41 8.67
CA VAL A 235 -13.70 2.80 9.73
C VAL A 235 -14.59 2.27 10.85
N LEU A 236 -15.55 3.08 11.30
CA LEU A 236 -16.51 2.70 12.33
C LEU A 236 -17.45 1.60 11.85
N LEU A 237 -17.91 1.66 10.59
CA LEU A 237 -18.71 0.59 10.00
C LEU A 237 -17.94 -0.74 9.94
N THR A 238 -16.65 -0.69 9.59
CA THR A 238 -15.77 -1.87 9.59
C THR A 238 -15.61 -2.45 11.00
N ALA A 239 -15.35 -1.59 11.98
CA ALA A 239 -15.26 -1.99 13.38
C ALA A 239 -16.56 -2.62 13.89
N PHE A 240 -17.70 -2.03 13.53
CA PHE A 240 -19.02 -2.54 13.88
C PHE A 240 -19.32 -3.89 13.23
N TYR A 241 -18.93 -4.11 11.97
CA TYR A 241 -19.02 -5.42 11.32
C TYR A 241 -18.28 -6.50 12.11
N PHE A 242 -17.03 -6.27 12.51
CA PHE A 242 -16.28 -7.27 13.29
C PHE A 242 -16.81 -7.45 14.72
N LEU A 243 -17.48 -6.44 15.27
CA LEU A 243 -18.20 -6.56 16.53
C LEU A 243 -19.40 -7.51 16.38
N LEU A 244 -20.20 -7.37 15.32
CA LEU A 244 -21.32 -8.27 15.03
C LEU A 244 -20.87 -9.72 14.75
N MET A 245 -19.70 -9.89 14.13
CA MET A 245 -19.12 -11.22 13.85
C MET A 245 -18.45 -11.85 15.07
N GLY A 246 -18.38 -11.17 16.23
CA GLY A 246 -17.77 -11.71 17.45
C GLY A 246 -16.24 -11.79 17.43
N VAL A 247 -15.57 -11.19 16.45
CA VAL A 247 -14.11 -11.27 16.24
C VAL A 247 -13.41 -9.91 16.36
N PHE A 248 -14.09 -8.90 16.93
CA PHE A 248 -13.54 -7.56 17.11
C PHE A 248 -12.19 -7.53 17.85
N PRO A 249 -11.94 -8.31 18.93
CA PRO A 249 -10.64 -8.34 19.58
C PRO A 249 -9.51 -8.79 18.64
N ASP A 250 -9.76 -9.77 17.77
CA ASP A 250 -8.79 -10.26 16.78
C ASP A 250 -8.52 -9.21 15.70
N PHE A 251 -9.58 -8.56 15.17
CA PHE A 251 -9.46 -7.43 14.25
C PHE A 251 -8.61 -6.31 14.86
N TYR A 252 -8.93 -5.88 16.09
CA TYR A 252 -8.21 -4.80 16.75
C TYR A 252 -6.74 -5.15 16.98
N ARG A 253 -6.45 -6.39 17.40
CA ARG A 253 -5.06 -6.85 17.60
C ARG A 253 -4.29 -6.88 16.28
N ALA A 254 -4.87 -7.48 15.24
CA ALA A 254 -4.23 -7.66 13.94
C ALA A 254 -3.94 -6.31 13.26
N VAL A 255 -4.90 -5.39 13.25
CA VAL A 255 -4.81 -4.14 12.48
C VAL A 255 -4.11 -3.02 13.26
N PHE A 256 -4.29 -2.94 14.58
CA PHE A 256 -3.80 -1.81 15.37
C PHE A 256 -2.73 -2.20 16.38
N SER A 257 -3.05 -3.07 17.33
CA SER A 257 -2.18 -3.33 18.49
C SER A 257 -0.82 -3.88 18.09
N GLN A 258 -0.77 -4.80 17.11
CA GLN A 258 0.48 -5.45 16.69
C GLN A 258 1.48 -4.47 16.08
N ASN A 259 0.98 -3.45 15.37
CA ASN A 259 1.82 -2.51 14.65
C ASN A 259 2.64 -1.62 15.62
N VAL A 260 2.22 -1.48 16.89
CA VAL A 260 2.96 -0.73 17.92
C VAL A 260 4.29 -1.39 18.25
N GLY A 261 4.30 -2.69 18.57
CA GLY A 261 5.52 -3.42 18.89
C GLY A 261 6.47 -3.50 17.69
N TYR A 262 5.89 -3.68 16.49
CA TYR A 262 6.63 -3.70 15.23
C TYR A 262 7.39 -2.40 14.96
N VAL A 263 6.75 -1.25 15.18
CA VAL A 263 7.36 0.09 15.03
C VAL A 263 8.37 0.36 16.14
N GLY A 264 8.13 -0.13 17.36
CA GLY A 264 9.01 0.07 18.50
C GLY A 264 10.40 -0.54 18.32
N HIS A 265 10.48 -1.74 17.72
CA HIS A 265 11.74 -2.48 17.58
C HIS A 265 12.84 -1.70 16.86
N GLY A 266 12.50 -0.98 15.79
CA GLY A 266 13.50 -0.23 15.01
C GLY A 266 13.75 1.21 15.48
N ASN A 267 12.87 1.77 16.32
CA ASN A 267 12.90 3.19 16.70
C ASN A 267 13.62 3.51 18.02
N TYR A 268 14.51 2.63 18.49
CA TYR A 268 15.32 2.88 19.68
C TYR A 268 16.43 3.91 19.38
N LEU A 269 16.53 4.95 20.21
CA LEU A 269 17.67 5.88 20.29
C LEU A 269 18.19 5.84 21.74
N PHE A 270 18.63 6.95 22.35
CA PHE A 270 19.00 7.03 23.77
C PHE A 270 17.93 6.48 24.74
N PHE A 271 16.68 6.33 24.28
CA PHE A 271 15.56 5.71 24.99
C PHE A 271 14.57 5.05 23.98
N PRO A 272 13.66 4.16 24.44
CA PRO A 272 12.64 3.55 23.59
C PRO A 272 11.83 4.58 22.80
N MET A 273 11.61 4.32 21.51
CA MET A 273 10.93 5.23 20.56
C MET A 273 11.64 6.57 20.28
N GLY A 274 12.88 6.79 20.75
CA GLY A 274 13.58 8.07 20.59
C GLY A 274 13.71 8.55 19.14
N PHE A 275 13.94 7.67 18.16
CA PHE A 275 13.93 8.06 16.74
C PHE A 275 12.55 8.50 16.24
N LEU A 276 11.48 7.88 16.75
CA LEU A 276 10.12 8.25 16.39
C LEU A 276 9.79 9.66 16.90
N TYR A 277 10.15 9.98 18.14
CA TYR A 277 9.98 11.34 18.68
C TYR A 277 10.76 12.38 17.87
N LEU A 278 12.01 12.07 17.49
CA LEU A 278 12.79 12.96 16.63
C LEU A 278 12.08 13.21 15.29
N LYS A 279 11.57 12.16 14.64
CA LYS A 279 10.81 12.29 13.38
C LYS A 279 9.54 13.12 13.55
N VAL A 280 8.82 12.96 14.66
CA VAL A 280 7.64 13.77 14.97
C VAL A 280 8.03 15.24 15.16
N LEU A 281 9.12 15.53 15.88
CA LEU A 281 9.62 16.90 16.05
C LEU A 281 10.01 17.52 14.70
N LEU A 282 10.71 16.77 13.83
CA LEU A 282 11.07 17.22 12.49
C LEU A 282 9.84 17.46 11.60
N LEU A 283 8.82 16.59 11.69
CA LEU A 283 7.55 16.77 10.99
C LEU A 283 6.86 18.05 11.47
N LEU A 284 6.68 18.23 12.78
CA LEU A 284 6.04 19.41 13.36
C LEU A 284 6.80 20.69 13.00
N PHE A 285 8.13 20.68 13.10
CA PHE A 285 8.98 21.78 12.69
C PHE A 285 8.80 22.13 11.20
N SER A 286 8.74 21.13 10.32
CA SER A 286 8.49 21.32 8.89
C SER A 286 7.13 21.95 8.64
N ILE A 287 6.07 21.46 9.31
CA ILE A 287 4.72 22.04 9.22
C ILE A 287 4.71 23.50 9.70
N LEU A 288 5.38 23.82 10.82
CA LEU A 288 5.49 25.19 11.31
C LEU A 288 6.19 26.12 10.31
N ILE A 289 7.28 25.67 9.67
CA ILE A 289 7.94 26.41 8.59
C ILE A 289 6.97 26.66 7.43
N ILE A 290 6.27 25.62 6.97
CA ILE A 290 5.31 25.71 5.87
C ILE A 290 4.22 26.73 6.20
N LEU A 291 3.63 26.68 7.39
CA LEU A 291 2.59 27.62 7.83
C LEU A 291 3.11 29.05 7.99
N LYS A 292 4.34 29.22 8.51
CA LYS A 292 5.00 30.52 8.67
C LYS A 292 5.25 31.19 7.33
N TYR A 293 5.77 30.44 6.36
CA TYR A 293 6.16 30.95 5.04
C TYR A 293 5.15 30.63 3.92
N ARG A 294 3.92 30.22 4.27
CA ARG A 294 2.85 29.82 3.33
C ARG A 294 2.59 30.80 2.18
N LYS A 295 2.78 32.10 2.41
CA LYS A 295 2.62 33.15 1.39
C LYS A 295 3.72 33.13 0.34
N ILE A 296 4.93 32.81 0.75
CA ILE A 296 6.07 32.63 -0.14
C ILE A 296 5.89 31.35 -0.96
N PHE A 297 5.43 30.27 -0.31
CA PHE A 297 5.21 28.98 -0.98
C PHE A 297 4.01 28.96 -1.93
N GLY A 298 3.02 29.82 -1.73
CA GLY A 298 1.76 29.75 -2.49
C GLY A 298 0.86 28.61 -2.00
N ALA A 299 -0.42 28.65 -2.35
CA ALA A 299 -1.36 27.57 -2.02
C ALA A 299 -0.92 26.18 -2.56
N PRO A 300 -0.41 26.05 -3.81
CA PRO A 300 0.13 24.77 -4.28
C PRO A 300 1.32 24.28 -3.44
N GLY A 301 2.25 25.19 -3.08
CA GLY A 301 3.43 24.85 -2.29
C GLY A 301 3.07 24.40 -0.87
N VAL A 302 2.06 25.00 -0.23
CA VAL A 302 1.56 24.53 1.06
C VAL A 302 1.09 23.08 0.98
N LEU A 303 0.22 22.75 0.02
CA LEU A 303 -0.27 21.38 -0.15
C LEU A 303 0.89 20.41 -0.41
N ILE A 304 1.76 20.73 -1.37
CA ILE A 304 2.85 19.83 -1.81
C ILE A 304 3.84 19.60 -0.67
N LEU A 305 4.29 20.66 0.00
CA LEU A 305 5.29 20.54 1.07
C LEU A 305 4.71 19.90 2.34
N THR A 306 3.43 20.16 2.66
CA THR A 306 2.75 19.47 3.77
C THR A 306 2.64 17.99 3.47
N TRP A 307 2.15 17.62 2.28
CA TRP A 307 2.05 16.22 1.87
C TRP A 307 3.41 15.53 1.85
N LEU A 308 4.42 16.16 1.24
CA LEU A 308 5.79 15.66 1.21
C LEU A 308 6.35 15.40 2.62
N SER A 309 6.14 16.33 3.56
CA SER A 309 6.62 16.18 4.94
C SER A 309 6.01 14.95 5.62
N PHE A 310 4.70 14.75 5.48
CA PHE A 310 4.02 13.57 6.00
C PHE A 310 4.41 12.28 5.28
N SER A 311 4.62 12.31 3.95
CA SER A 311 5.04 11.12 3.22
C SER A 311 6.47 10.69 3.55
N ILE A 312 7.38 11.63 3.80
CA ILE A 312 8.74 11.32 4.30
C ILE A 312 8.65 10.71 5.70
N PHE A 313 7.85 11.30 6.58
CA PHE A 313 7.59 10.75 7.91
C PHE A 313 7.04 9.32 7.81
N ASN A 314 6.08 9.10 6.92
CA ASN A 314 5.46 7.80 6.66
C ASN A 314 6.48 6.75 6.21
N ALA A 315 7.25 7.03 5.15
CA ALA A 315 8.25 6.10 4.62
C ALA A 315 9.28 5.69 5.69
N MET A 316 9.64 6.61 6.59
CA MET A 316 10.62 6.38 7.65
C MET A 316 10.01 5.90 8.97
N PHE A 317 8.67 5.77 9.07
CA PHE A 317 7.96 5.61 10.33
C PHE A 317 8.42 4.38 11.14
N SER A 318 8.54 3.22 10.48
CA SER A 318 8.82 1.94 11.14
C SER A 318 10.31 1.60 11.32
N GLN A 319 11.23 2.43 10.78
CA GLN A 319 12.67 2.12 10.67
C GLN A 319 13.00 0.85 9.87
N ARG A 320 12.06 0.36 9.08
CA ARG A 320 12.30 -0.78 8.19
C ARG A 320 12.33 -0.29 6.75
N PRO A 321 13.48 -0.36 6.07
CA PRO A 321 13.66 0.24 4.76
C PRO A 321 13.13 -0.66 3.63
N TYR A 322 11.86 -1.07 3.71
CA TYR A 322 11.22 -1.81 2.62
C TYR A 322 10.98 -0.87 1.44
N THR A 323 11.38 -1.29 0.25
CA THR A 323 11.32 -0.47 -0.97
C THR A 323 9.90 0.05 -1.25
N HIS A 324 8.90 -0.81 -1.08
CA HIS A 324 7.50 -0.46 -1.33
C HIS A 324 6.97 0.66 -0.43
N TYR A 325 7.57 0.95 0.74
CA TYR A 325 7.18 2.11 1.56
C TYR A 325 7.43 3.46 0.85
N LEU A 326 8.33 3.48 -0.14
CA LEU A 326 8.56 4.67 -0.96
C LEU A 326 7.44 4.94 -1.97
N LEU A 327 6.55 3.98 -2.24
CA LEU A 327 5.37 4.22 -3.07
C LEU A 327 4.46 5.30 -2.47
N VAL A 328 4.38 5.39 -1.14
CA VAL A 328 3.57 6.43 -0.46
C VAL A 328 4.18 7.82 -0.58
N LEU A 329 5.50 7.90 -0.75
CA LEU A 329 6.23 9.14 -1.02
C LEU A 329 6.12 9.59 -2.47
N LEU A 330 5.88 8.65 -3.39
CA LEU A 330 5.96 8.90 -4.81
C LEU A 330 5.04 10.05 -5.30
N PRO A 331 3.75 10.16 -4.94
CA PRO A 331 2.91 11.24 -5.44
C PRO A 331 3.40 12.63 -4.99
N SER A 332 3.67 12.81 -3.70
CA SER A 332 4.08 14.10 -3.14
C SER A 332 5.47 14.51 -3.61
N PHE A 333 6.40 13.57 -3.75
CA PHE A 333 7.72 13.83 -4.31
C PHE A 333 7.67 14.18 -5.80
N SER A 334 6.82 13.50 -6.59
CA SER A 334 6.62 13.81 -8.01
C SER A 334 6.07 15.23 -8.20
N LEU A 335 5.10 15.64 -7.38
CA LEU A 335 4.61 17.02 -7.37
C LEU A 335 5.70 18.00 -6.91
N PHE A 336 6.53 17.64 -5.94
CA PHE A 336 7.65 18.47 -5.51
C PHE A 336 8.65 18.73 -6.64
N LEU A 337 8.96 17.74 -7.49
CA LEU A 337 9.77 17.95 -8.69
C LEU A 337 9.13 18.95 -9.66
N GLY A 338 7.81 18.84 -9.88
CA GLY A 338 7.06 19.84 -10.68
C GLY A 338 7.09 21.24 -10.04
N TYR A 339 7.03 21.31 -8.72
CA TYR A 339 7.04 22.57 -7.96
C TYR A 339 8.37 23.30 -8.04
N ILE A 340 9.50 22.58 -8.06
CA ILE A 340 10.84 23.15 -8.29
C ILE A 340 10.87 23.93 -9.62
N LEU A 341 10.25 23.37 -10.67
CA LEU A 341 10.19 23.97 -12.01
C LEU A 341 9.14 25.10 -12.11
N GLU A 342 8.08 25.04 -11.31
CA GLU A 342 7.02 26.05 -11.29
C GLU A 342 7.52 27.33 -10.62
N ASN A 343 8.22 27.22 -9.49
CA ASN A 343 8.59 28.36 -8.66
C ASN A 343 10.11 28.61 -8.62
N LYS A 344 10.64 29.14 -9.73
CA LYS A 344 12.08 29.43 -9.89
C LYS A 344 12.68 30.33 -8.79
N LYS A 345 11.87 31.16 -8.13
CA LYS A 345 12.34 32.03 -7.02
C LYS A 345 12.77 31.22 -5.79
N LEU A 346 12.24 30.01 -5.62
CA LEU A 346 12.56 29.13 -4.50
C LEU A 346 13.57 28.05 -4.85
N LEU A 347 14.12 28.08 -6.08
CA LEU A 347 15.04 27.06 -6.59
C LEU A 347 16.25 26.85 -5.67
N ALA A 348 16.81 27.94 -5.13
CA ALA A 348 17.95 27.90 -4.20
C ALA A 348 17.65 27.15 -2.89
N PHE A 349 16.38 26.97 -2.52
CA PHE A 349 15.96 26.19 -1.36
C PHE A 349 15.46 24.79 -1.77
N THR A 350 14.62 24.71 -2.79
CA THR A 350 13.95 23.47 -3.17
C THR A 350 14.89 22.47 -3.85
N LEU A 351 15.90 22.94 -4.60
CA LEU A 351 16.87 22.05 -5.24
C LEU A 351 17.79 21.38 -4.22
N PRO A 352 18.44 22.09 -3.28
CA PRO A 352 19.18 21.44 -2.19
C PRO A 352 18.31 20.48 -1.37
N LEU A 353 17.06 20.85 -1.07
CA LEU A 353 16.13 19.96 -0.38
C LEU A 353 15.91 18.66 -1.19
N ALA A 354 15.69 18.74 -2.50
CA ALA A 354 15.56 17.55 -3.34
C ALA A 354 16.80 16.66 -3.29
N VAL A 355 18.01 17.25 -3.37
CA VAL A 355 19.28 16.51 -3.28
C VAL A 355 19.44 15.83 -1.92
N ILE A 356 19.09 16.52 -0.83
CA ILE A 356 19.12 15.96 0.52
C ILE A 356 18.13 14.78 0.62
N LEU A 357 16.90 14.95 0.13
CA LEU A 357 15.90 13.89 0.16
C LEU A 357 16.33 12.67 -0.64
N ILE A 358 16.82 12.86 -1.87
CA ILE A 358 17.33 11.76 -2.71
C ILE A 358 18.49 11.06 -2.00
N SER A 359 19.43 11.81 -1.42
CA SER A 359 20.56 11.26 -0.66
C SER A 359 20.08 10.43 0.54
N VAL A 360 19.20 10.99 1.37
CA VAL A 360 18.65 10.30 2.55
C VAL A 360 17.91 9.02 2.14
N ILE A 361 17.07 9.07 1.10
CA ILE A 361 16.35 7.89 0.61
C ILE A 361 17.35 6.84 0.11
N SER A 362 18.34 7.24 -0.68
CA SER A 362 19.31 6.32 -1.28
C SER A 362 20.24 5.67 -0.26
N LEU A 363 20.52 6.34 0.86
CA LEU A 363 21.33 5.80 1.95
C LEU A 363 20.54 4.84 2.85
N ASN A 364 19.22 5.01 2.95
CA ASN A 364 18.38 4.22 3.85
C ASN A 364 17.68 3.04 3.17
N PHE A 365 17.32 3.16 1.89
CA PHE A 365 16.54 2.15 1.17
C PHE A 365 17.37 1.39 0.15
N LYS A 366 17.07 0.09 0.01
CA LYS A 366 17.58 -0.74 -1.07
C LYS A 366 16.56 -0.74 -2.19
N PHE A 367 16.97 -0.32 -3.38
CA PHE A 367 16.10 -0.34 -4.55
C PHE A 367 16.18 -1.67 -5.29
N TYR A 368 15.13 -2.00 -6.04
CA TYR A 368 15.16 -3.14 -6.94
C TYR A 368 16.21 -2.91 -8.03
N SER A 369 17.27 -3.72 -8.01
CA SER A 369 18.44 -3.53 -8.88
C SER A 369 18.30 -4.16 -10.27
N LYS A 370 17.41 -5.13 -10.44
CA LYS A 370 17.26 -5.92 -11.67
C LYS A 370 16.26 -5.30 -12.66
N ILE A 371 16.20 -3.98 -12.81
CA ILE A 371 15.19 -3.32 -13.67
C ILE A 371 15.31 -3.76 -15.12
N ILE A 372 16.48 -3.61 -15.74
CA ILE A 372 16.69 -4.03 -17.15
C ILE A 372 16.60 -5.56 -17.28
N PRO A 373 17.25 -6.37 -16.41
CA PRO A 373 17.10 -7.82 -16.44
C PRO A 373 15.66 -8.31 -16.28
N TYR A 374 14.78 -7.58 -15.59
CA TYR A 374 13.36 -7.94 -15.44
C TYR A 374 12.64 -7.98 -16.79
N TYR A 375 12.79 -6.93 -17.61
CA TYR A 375 12.19 -6.90 -18.95
C TYR A 375 12.85 -7.89 -19.90
N SER A 376 14.19 -8.04 -19.84
CA SER A 376 14.89 -9.06 -20.62
C SER A 376 14.45 -10.48 -20.25
N ASN A 377 14.21 -10.74 -18.96
CA ASN A 377 13.70 -12.01 -18.47
C ASN A 377 12.31 -12.32 -19.05
N TYR A 378 11.41 -11.34 -19.05
CA TYR A 378 10.09 -11.45 -19.66
C TYR A 378 10.17 -11.72 -21.17
N LEU A 379 10.90 -10.90 -21.93
CA LEU A 379 11.01 -11.07 -23.38
C LEU A 379 11.62 -12.41 -23.77
N ASN A 380 12.67 -12.84 -23.08
CA ASN A 380 13.29 -14.15 -23.35
C ASN A 380 12.34 -15.32 -23.06
N PHE A 381 11.48 -15.19 -22.04
CA PHE A 381 10.46 -16.21 -21.75
C PHE A 381 9.36 -16.22 -22.83
N MET A 382 8.83 -15.06 -23.21
CA MET A 382 7.78 -14.94 -24.23
C MET A 382 8.23 -15.34 -25.65
N MET A 383 9.53 -15.29 -25.92
CA MET A 383 10.14 -15.71 -27.19
C MET A 383 10.62 -17.17 -27.17
N ASP A 384 10.20 -17.98 -26.19
CA ASP A 384 10.61 -19.38 -26.00
C ASP A 384 12.14 -19.59 -25.88
N LYS A 385 12.89 -18.54 -25.56
CA LYS A 385 14.35 -18.58 -25.33
C LYS A 385 14.73 -18.99 -23.90
N LYS A 386 13.74 -19.16 -23.02
CA LYS A 386 13.95 -19.44 -21.60
C LYS A 386 12.89 -20.41 -21.08
N SER A 387 13.31 -21.46 -20.38
CA SER A 387 12.36 -22.41 -19.76
C SER A 387 11.59 -21.78 -18.60
N LEU A 388 10.41 -22.32 -18.29
CA LEU A 388 9.58 -21.89 -17.16
C LEU A 388 10.34 -21.87 -15.84
N GLU A 389 11.12 -22.90 -15.55
CA GLU A 389 11.94 -22.98 -14.32
C GLU A 389 13.00 -21.87 -14.25
N LYS A 390 13.68 -21.58 -15.36
CA LYS A 390 14.66 -20.48 -15.44
C LYS A 390 13.98 -19.11 -15.34
N TYR A 391 12.75 -18.98 -15.83
CA TYR A 391 11.95 -17.76 -15.68
C TYR A 391 11.53 -17.56 -14.22
N GLN A 392 11.06 -18.61 -13.55
CA GLN A 392 10.66 -18.59 -12.15
C GLN A 392 11.83 -18.27 -11.21
N SER A 393 12.96 -18.95 -11.38
CA SER A 393 14.17 -18.77 -10.56
C SER A 393 14.82 -17.39 -10.67
N PHE A 394 14.47 -16.59 -11.69
CA PHE A 394 14.93 -15.20 -11.80
C PHE A 394 14.38 -14.32 -10.66
N PHE A 395 13.10 -14.51 -10.33
CA PHE A 395 12.39 -13.74 -9.32
C PHE A 395 12.84 -14.19 -7.93
N ASP A 396 12.74 -15.49 -7.69
CA ASP A 396 13.13 -16.11 -6.45
C ASP A 396 13.53 -17.57 -6.68
N ARG A 397 14.62 -18.00 -6.06
CA ARG A 397 15.18 -19.36 -6.22
C ARG A 397 14.28 -20.43 -5.63
N ILE A 398 13.42 -20.05 -4.69
CA ILE A 398 12.51 -20.96 -4.00
C ILE A 398 11.24 -21.21 -4.85
N THR A 399 10.85 -20.26 -5.70
CA THR A 399 9.62 -20.32 -6.49
C THR A 399 9.43 -21.63 -7.26
N PRO A 400 10.40 -22.16 -8.04
CA PRO A 400 10.20 -23.44 -8.75
C PRO A 400 9.89 -24.63 -7.83
N ARG A 401 10.53 -24.67 -6.65
CA ARG A 401 10.30 -25.70 -5.62
C ARG A 401 8.87 -25.61 -5.08
N ASP A 402 8.34 -24.41 -4.87
CA ASP A 402 6.97 -24.22 -4.38
C ASP A 402 5.91 -24.72 -5.39
N TYR A 403 6.17 -24.55 -6.70
CA TYR A 403 5.34 -25.18 -7.75
C TYR A 403 5.44 -26.71 -7.74
N GLU A 404 6.64 -27.27 -7.52
CA GLU A 404 6.84 -28.71 -7.43
C GLU A 404 6.08 -29.32 -6.24
N ILE A 405 6.17 -28.71 -5.06
CA ILE A 405 5.41 -29.10 -3.87
C ILE A 405 3.90 -29.02 -4.14
N SER A 406 3.45 -27.97 -4.81
CA SER A 406 2.02 -27.78 -5.13
C SER A 406 1.50 -28.88 -6.05
N ARG A 407 2.28 -29.27 -7.08
CA ARG A 407 1.95 -30.42 -7.95
C ARG A 407 1.93 -31.74 -7.16
N PHE A 408 2.87 -31.94 -6.24
CA PHE A 408 2.88 -33.11 -5.35
C PHE A 408 1.59 -33.16 -4.51
N ILE A 409 1.18 -32.05 -3.89
CA ILE A 409 -0.05 -31.98 -3.09
C ILE A 409 -1.28 -32.32 -3.94
N GLN A 410 -1.41 -31.71 -5.11
CA GLN A 410 -2.55 -31.97 -6.01
C GLN A 410 -2.62 -33.44 -6.44
N ALA A 411 -1.48 -34.09 -6.66
CA ALA A 411 -1.43 -35.50 -7.05
C ALA A 411 -1.67 -36.48 -5.89
N LYS A 412 -1.43 -36.06 -4.64
CA LYS A 412 -1.44 -36.94 -3.45
C LYS A 412 -2.56 -36.64 -2.46
N THR A 413 -3.35 -35.60 -2.68
CA THR A 413 -4.48 -35.23 -1.82
C THR A 413 -5.79 -35.16 -2.60
N ARG A 414 -6.89 -35.55 -1.95
CA ARG A 414 -8.26 -35.28 -2.42
C ARG A 414 -8.71 -33.91 -1.93
N ASP A 415 -9.78 -33.35 -2.48
CA ASP A 415 -10.26 -32.00 -2.13
C ASP A 415 -10.52 -31.81 -0.63
N HIS A 416 -11.12 -32.81 0.03
CA HIS A 416 -11.40 -32.79 1.48
C HIS A 416 -10.18 -33.05 2.36
N GLU A 417 -9.06 -33.54 1.81
CA GLU A 417 -7.84 -33.78 2.58
C GLU A 417 -7.06 -32.46 2.70
N GLY A 418 -6.80 -32.04 3.94
CA GLY A 418 -6.05 -30.82 4.25
C GLY A 418 -4.53 -31.03 4.30
N ILE A 419 -3.79 -29.93 4.28
CA ILE A 419 -2.34 -29.88 4.53
C ILE A 419 -2.01 -28.82 5.57
N PHE A 420 -0.88 -28.98 6.27
CA PHE A 420 -0.30 -27.94 7.10
C PHE A 420 1.09 -27.55 6.58
N LEU A 421 1.34 -26.26 6.43
CA LEU A 421 2.62 -25.73 5.98
C LEU A 421 3.40 -25.13 7.17
N TRP A 422 4.56 -25.70 7.47
CA TRP A 422 5.60 -25.02 8.22
C TRP A 422 6.55 -24.33 7.23
N SER A 423 6.12 -23.17 6.74
CA SER A 423 6.68 -22.46 5.59
C SER A 423 6.46 -20.96 5.69
N ASP A 424 7.28 -20.17 5.00
CA ASP A 424 7.01 -18.74 4.73
C ASP A 424 6.38 -18.53 3.34
N SER A 425 6.24 -19.60 2.55
CA SER A 425 5.62 -19.62 1.23
C SER A 425 4.11 -19.91 1.33
N GLY A 426 3.32 -18.90 1.68
CA GLY A 426 1.85 -19.03 1.75
C GLY A 426 1.21 -19.40 0.41
N GLN A 427 1.83 -19.03 -0.71
CA GLN A 427 1.37 -19.33 -2.06
C GLN A 427 1.18 -20.82 -2.37
N ILE A 428 1.84 -21.73 -1.65
CA ILE A 428 1.67 -23.19 -1.84
C ILE A 428 0.21 -23.59 -1.57
N TYR A 429 -0.46 -22.96 -0.59
CA TYR A 429 -1.87 -23.17 -0.35
C TYR A 429 -2.72 -22.78 -1.56
N ALA A 430 -2.50 -21.59 -2.12
CA ALA A 430 -3.23 -21.11 -3.30
C ALA A 430 -2.97 -21.99 -4.53
N LEU A 431 -1.70 -22.28 -4.83
CA LEU A 431 -1.30 -23.13 -5.96
C LEU A 431 -1.83 -24.56 -5.86
N SER A 432 -2.03 -25.10 -4.66
CA SER A 432 -2.58 -26.44 -4.44
C SER A 432 -4.08 -26.48 -4.17
N ASN A 433 -4.76 -25.33 -4.22
CA ASN A 433 -6.17 -25.17 -3.85
C ASN A 433 -6.50 -25.72 -2.45
N LYS A 434 -5.64 -25.42 -1.48
CA LYS A 434 -5.78 -25.81 -0.06
C LYS A 434 -5.83 -24.58 0.83
N LEU A 435 -6.37 -24.76 2.03
CA LEU A 435 -6.36 -23.74 3.08
C LEU A 435 -5.64 -24.25 4.33
N PRO A 436 -5.08 -23.36 5.16
CA PRO A 436 -4.52 -23.76 6.44
C PRO A 436 -5.59 -24.37 7.37
N PRO A 437 -5.22 -25.32 8.23
CA PRO A 437 -6.15 -25.98 9.15
C PRO A 437 -6.68 -25.03 10.25
N GLY A 438 -5.91 -24.02 10.59
CA GLY A 438 -6.30 -22.91 11.46
C GLY A 438 -6.25 -21.57 10.72
N ARG A 439 -6.11 -20.48 11.48
CA ARG A 439 -6.08 -19.12 10.90
C ARG A 439 -4.71 -18.68 10.37
N TYR A 440 -3.63 -19.36 10.75
CA TYR A 440 -2.27 -18.97 10.39
C TYR A 440 -1.80 -19.62 9.08
N ILE A 441 -1.35 -18.80 8.14
CA ILE A 441 -0.96 -19.21 6.78
C ILE A 441 0.52 -19.57 6.68
N VAL A 442 1.36 -18.89 7.46
CA VAL A 442 2.83 -19.00 7.41
C VAL A 442 3.44 -19.11 8.79
N SER A 443 4.64 -19.68 8.87
CA SER A 443 5.31 -20.04 10.12
C SER A 443 5.52 -18.84 11.04
N TYR A 444 5.86 -17.68 10.47
CA TYR A 444 6.09 -16.48 11.28
C TYR A 444 4.80 -15.92 11.90
N HIS A 445 3.61 -16.24 11.37
CA HIS A 445 2.35 -15.91 12.06
C HIS A 445 2.23 -16.71 13.37
N ILE A 446 2.72 -17.95 13.37
CA ILE A 446 2.66 -18.88 14.50
C ILE A 446 3.72 -18.53 15.54
N THR A 447 4.95 -18.20 15.12
CA THR A 447 6.04 -17.89 16.06
C THR A 447 5.94 -16.49 16.66
N PHE A 448 5.12 -15.60 16.07
CA PHE A 448 4.97 -14.23 16.55
C PHE A 448 4.20 -14.14 17.88
N TYR A 449 3.28 -15.09 18.13
CA TYR A 449 2.45 -15.10 19.35
C TYR A 449 2.72 -16.35 20.17
N LYS A 450 2.85 -16.19 21.50
CA LYS A 450 3.06 -17.33 22.41
C LYS A 450 1.91 -18.32 22.35
N GLU A 451 0.69 -17.84 22.23
CA GLU A 451 -0.52 -18.67 22.21
C GLU A 451 -0.76 -19.37 20.86
N ALA A 452 -0.15 -18.86 19.77
CA ALA A 452 -0.41 -19.36 18.43
C ALA A 452 0.09 -20.79 18.20
N ILE A 453 1.14 -21.23 18.90
CA ILE A 453 1.59 -22.63 18.86
C ILE A 453 0.49 -23.56 19.38
N ASN A 454 -0.07 -23.26 20.55
CA ASN A 454 -1.13 -24.06 21.14
C ASN A 454 -2.43 -24.00 20.31
N GLU A 455 -2.77 -22.84 19.77
CA GLU A 455 -3.90 -22.69 18.87
C GLU A 455 -3.74 -23.52 17.59
N THR A 456 -2.54 -23.49 16.99
CA THR A 456 -2.21 -24.29 15.80
C THR A 456 -2.29 -25.78 16.11
N LYS A 457 -1.77 -26.23 17.27
CA LYS A 457 -1.86 -27.63 17.70
C LYS A 457 -3.32 -28.09 17.78
N LYS A 458 -4.18 -27.32 18.45
CA LYS A 458 -5.63 -27.61 18.53
C LYS A 458 -6.29 -27.67 17.14
N ALA A 459 -5.92 -26.78 16.23
CA ALA A 459 -6.43 -26.80 14.86
C ALA A 459 -6.00 -28.06 14.10
N LEU A 460 -4.76 -28.51 14.28
CA LEU A 460 -4.24 -29.75 13.70
C LEU A 460 -4.91 -30.99 14.28
N ASP A 461 -5.13 -31.04 15.60
CA ASP A 461 -5.81 -32.15 16.26
C ASP A 461 -7.26 -32.32 15.78
N ARG A 462 -7.92 -31.19 15.46
CA ARG A 462 -9.29 -31.14 14.94
C ARG A 462 -9.36 -31.51 13.45
N VAL A 463 -8.56 -30.86 12.60
CA VAL A 463 -8.62 -31.02 11.13
C VAL A 463 -7.90 -32.27 10.67
N ARG A 464 -6.85 -32.68 11.39
CA ARG A 464 -5.99 -33.84 11.10
C ARG A 464 -5.54 -33.85 9.63
N PRO A 465 -4.78 -32.84 9.15
CA PRO A 465 -4.36 -32.79 7.76
C PRO A 465 -3.58 -34.05 7.36
N LYS A 466 -3.64 -34.43 6.08
CA LYS A 466 -2.92 -35.61 5.59
C LYS A 466 -1.41 -35.43 5.65
N TYR A 467 -0.95 -34.22 5.28
CA TYR A 467 0.47 -33.89 5.22
C TYR A 467 0.81 -32.67 6.08
N ILE A 468 1.96 -32.76 6.75
CA ILE A 468 2.71 -31.62 7.26
C ILE A 468 3.91 -31.40 6.34
N ILE A 469 4.03 -30.22 5.77
CA ILE A 469 5.08 -29.87 4.82
C ILE A 469 5.99 -28.83 5.45
N GLN A 470 7.25 -29.22 5.64
CA GLN A 470 8.27 -28.39 6.26
C GLN A 470 9.24 -27.90 5.18
N THR A 471 9.16 -26.61 4.85
CA THR A 471 10.11 -25.94 3.93
C THR A 471 11.14 -25.09 4.67
N LYS A 472 10.86 -24.79 5.94
CA LYS A 472 11.68 -23.96 6.83
C LYS A 472 12.21 -24.78 8.00
N GLU A 473 13.47 -24.58 8.34
CA GLU A 473 14.05 -25.14 9.56
C GLU A 473 13.58 -24.37 10.80
N GLY A 474 13.29 -25.09 11.88
CA GLY A 474 12.83 -24.50 13.14
C GLY A 474 12.51 -25.60 14.14
N ARG A 475 12.86 -25.43 15.41
CA ARG A 475 12.61 -26.46 16.44
C ARG A 475 11.13 -26.57 16.77
N GLU A 476 10.38 -25.50 16.54
CA GLU A 476 8.97 -25.36 16.83
C GLU A 476 8.10 -26.30 15.98
N VAL A 477 8.57 -26.73 14.81
CA VAL A 477 7.84 -27.70 13.97
C VAL A 477 7.65 -29.03 14.70
N ALA A 478 8.57 -29.41 15.58
CA ALA A 478 8.51 -30.66 16.33
C ALA A 478 7.24 -30.75 17.18
N ASN A 479 6.67 -29.62 17.62
CA ASN A 479 5.42 -29.57 18.38
C ASN A 479 4.20 -30.12 17.62
N PHE A 480 4.31 -30.30 16.31
CA PHE A 480 3.22 -30.68 15.42
C PHE A 480 3.39 -32.08 14.80
N LEU A 481 4.50 -32.78 15.06
CA LEU A 481 4.86 -34.03 14.37
C LEU A 481 4.49 -35.30 15.14
N ASP A 482 3.88 -35.21 16.32
CA ASP A 482 3.63 -36.35 17.23
C ASP A 482 2.96 -37.58 16.56
N ASN A 483 2.08 -37.35 15.57
CA ASN A 483 1.36 -38.42 14.83
C ASN A 483 1.71 -38.47 13.33
N TYR A 484 2.88 -37.97 12.95
CA TYR A 484 3.29 -37.81 11.56
C TYR A 484 4.68 -38.40 11.32
N GLU A 485 4.81 -39.19 10.26
CA GLU A 485 6.08 -39.80 9.87
C GLU A 485 6.63 -39.18 8.59
N LEU A 486 7.94 -38.99 8.53
CA LEU A 486 8.59 -38.52 7.32
C LEU A 486 8.47 -39.58 6.22
N ARG A 487 7.66 -39.30 5.19
CA ARG A 487 7.43 -40.22 4.06
C ARG A 487 8.08 -39.77 2.76
N TYR A 488 8.17 -38.46 2.53
CA TYR A 488 8.72 -37.93 1.28
C TYR A 488 9.73 -36.80 1.53
N LYS A 489 10.66 -36.67 0.60
CA LYS A 489 11.60 -35.54 0.51
C LYS A 489 11.60 -34.99 -0.92
N ILE A 490 11.46 -33.68 -1.06
CA ILE A 490 11.57 -32.96 -2.33
C ILE A 490 12.67 -31.91 -2.16
N GLY A 491 13.87 -32.20 -2.67
CA GLY A 491 15.06 -31.39 -2.37
C GLY A 491 15.30 -31.30 -0.86
N ASN A 492 15.24 -30.08 -0.31
CA ASN A 492 15.39 -29.81 1.12
C ASN A 492 14.06 -29.81 1.91
N VAL A 493 12.94 -30.09 1.25
CA VAL A 493 11.61 -30.10 1.89
C VAL A 493 11.33 -31.47 2.49
N ARG A 494 10.87 -31.48 3.74
CA ARG A 494 10.43 -32.69 4.45
C ARG A 494 8.91 -32.73 4.47
N ILE A 495 8.32 -33.85 4.01
CA ILE A 495 6.87 -34.05 3.98
C ILE A 495 6.54 -35.23 4.88
N TYR A 496 5.82 -34.93 5.95
CA TYR A 496 5.38 -35.91 6.93
C TYR A 496 3.93 -36.28 6.64
N GLU A 497 3.64 -37.57 6.62
CA GLU A 497 2.30 -38.13 6.42
C GLU A 497 1.72 -38.57 7.75
N ARG A 498 0.43 -38.32 7.94
CA ARG A 498 -0.30 -38.74 9.15
C ARG A 498 -0.27 -40.27 9.26
N GLN A 499 0.09 -40.79 10.43
CA GLN A 499 -0.02 -42.21 10.73
C GLN A 499 -1.49 -42.66 10.66
N SER A 500 -1.71 -43.93 10.28
CA SER A 500 -3.04 -44.49 10.00
C SER A 500 -3.87 -44.64 11.27
#